data_AF-A0A7L9FKN7-F1
#
_entry.id   AF-A0A7L9FKN7-F1
#
_cell.length_a   1.000
_cell.length_b   1.000
_cell.length_c   1.000
_cell.angle_alpha   90.00
_cell.angle_beta   90.00
_cell.angle_gamma   90.00
#
_symmetry.space_group_name_H-M   'P 1'
#
loop_
_entity.id
_entity.type
_entity.pdbx_description
1 polymer ?
#
loop_
_entity_poly.entity_id
_entity_poly.type
_entity_poly.pdbx_seq_one_letter_code
_entity_poly.pdbx_strand_id
1 'polypeptide(L)'
;MDEFTRILFWVWKIGESEKSLVEVSRNSSKAREAIELLQKYSLVKVRKKGRVFLISLSEKGFGVYRKIREMRELIGLDARLVQQAENTASALEPVAPGAGAVPSFLAGNPWLEVLAKRGRERLGL
;
A
#
# COMPACT_ATOMS: atom_id res chain seq x y z
N MET A 1 18.82 20.01 -7.69
CA MET A 1 17.68 19.62 -6.84
C MET A 1 18.07 19.95 -5.42
N ASP A 2 17.29 20.81 -4.75
CA ASP A 2 17.62 21.29 -3.42
C ASP A 2 17.58 20.16 -2.38
N GLU A 3 18.31 20.35 -1.28
CA GLU A 3 18.40 19.37 -0.18
C GLU A 3 17.01 19.02 0.36
N PHE A 4 16.13 20.03 0.48
CA PHE A 4 14.74 19.86 0.91
C PHE A 4 13.95 18.91 0.00
N THR A 5 14.00 19.12 -1.32
CA THR A 5 13.31 18.27 -2.30
C THR A 5 13.83 16.84 -2.26
N ARG A 6 15.15 16.66 -2.08
CA ARG A 6 15.75 15.33 -1.91
C ARG A 6 15.21 14.63 -0.67
N ILE A 7 15.08 15.33 0.45
CA ILE A 7 14.52 14.78 1.69
C ILE A 7 13.08 14.33 1.47
N LEU A 8 12.23 15.20 0.93
CA LEU A 8 10.82 14.87 0.67
C LEU A 8 10.68 13.64 -0.23
N PHE A 9 11.49 13.57 -1.29
CA PHE A 9 11.52 12.43 -2.20
C PHE A 9 11.85 11.12 -1.48
N TRP A 10 12.92 11.11 -0.67
CA TRP A 10 13.34 9.88 0.01
C TRP A 10 12.39 9.47 1.14
N VAL A 11 11.84 10.44 1.88
CA VAL A 11 10.80 10.18 2.89
C VAL A 11 9.57 9.54 2.25
N TRP A 12 9.09 10.10 1.14
CA TRP A 12 7.98 9.53 0.37
C TRP A 12 8.29 8.13 -0.16
N LYS A 13 9.50 7.96 -0.71
CA LYS A 13 9.93 6.68 -1.27
C LYS A 13 10.04 5.58 -0.23
N ILE A 14 10.44 5.89 1.01
CA ILE A 14 10.41 4.93 2.11
C ILE A 14 8.96 4.60 2.47
N GLY A 15 8.15 5.63 2.74
CA GLY A 15 6.75 5.47 3.08
C GLY A 15 6.51 4.89 4.47
N GLU A 16 5.36 4.23 4.66
CA GLU A 16 4.94 3.72 5.97
C GLU A 16 5.62 2.40 6.37
N SER A 17 6.21 1.67 5.41
CA SER A 17 6.79 0.35 5.65
C SER A 17 8.30 0.39 5.94
N GLU A 18 8.79 -0.64 6.63
CA GLU A 18 10.23 -0.87 6.73
C GLU A 18 10.77 -1.33 5.37
N LYS A 19 11.90 -0.76 4.96
CA LYS A 19 12.55 -1.09 3.68
C LYS A 19 13.98 -1.55 3.88
N SER A 20 14.40 -2.48 3.03
CA SER A 20 15.80 -2.84 2.90
C SER A 20 16.58 -1.79 2.09
N LEU A 21 17.92 -1.80 2.22
CA LEU A 21 18.79 -0.88 1.48
C LEU A 21 18.55 -0.95 -0.05
N VAL A 22 18.28 -2.16 -0.56
CA VAL A 22 18.04 -2.43 -1.99
C VAL A 22 16.68 -1.91 -2.43
N GLU A 23 15.67 -1.98 -1.57
CA GLU A 23 14.33 -1.44 -1.83
C GLU A 23 14.32 0.09 -1.83
N VAL A 24 15.19 0.72 -1.02
CA VAL A 24 15.40 2.17 -1.07
C VAL A 24 16.05 2.55 -2.40
N SER A 25 17.12 1.88 -2.82
CA SER A 25 17.74 2.08 -4.14
C SER A 25 18.56 0.88 -4.57
N ARG A 26 18.46 0.53 -5.86
CA ARG A 26 19.35 -0.48 -6.48
C ARG A 26 20.82 -0.05 -6.48
N ASN A 27 21.09 1.26 -6.45
CA ASN A 27 22.44 1.80 -6.29
C ASN A 27 22.73 1.99 -4.80
N SER A 28 23.68 1.20 -4.29
CA SER A 28 24.07 1.17 -2.87
C SER A 28 24.71 2.47 -2.39
N SER A 29 25.49 3.18 -3.22
CA SER A 29 26.05 4.49 -2.88
C SER A 29 24.93 5.51 -2.66
N LYS A 30 24.00 5.59 -3.62
CA LYS A 30 22.85 6.50 -3.51
C LYS A 30 21.95 6.16 -2.32
N ALA A 31 21.77 4.87 -2.02
CA ALA A 31 21.01 4.45 -0.84
C ALA A 31 21.67 4.94 0.45
N ARG A 32 22.99 4.78 0.57
CA ARG A 32 23.76 5.25 1.74
C ARG A 32 23.70 6.76 1.88
N GLU A 33 23.97 7.50 0.81
CA GLU A 33 23.85 8.97 0.81
C GLU A 33 22.46 9.45 1.24
N ALA A 34 21.41 8.79 0.76
CA ALA A 34 20.03 9.10 1.14
C ALA A 34 19.78 8.82 2.62
N ILE A 35 20.26 7.68 3.13
CA ILE A 35 20.10 7.31 4.55
C ILE A 35 20.88 8.28 5.44
N GLU A 36 22.12 8.61 5.09
CA GLU A 36 22.94 9.59 5.82
C GLU A 36 22.26 10.97 5.86
N LEU A 37 21.73 11.42 4.72
CA LEU A 37 20.96 12.66 4.64
C LEU A 37 19.74 12.62 5.57
N LEU A 38 18.96 11.55 5.55
CA LEU A 38 17.77 11.43 6.40
C LEU A 38 18.12 11.26 7.89
N GLN A 39 19.24 10.60 8.21
CA GLN A 39 19.75 10.46 9.57
C GLN A 39 20.25 11.78 10.14
N LYS A 40 20.91 12.62 9.34
CA LYS A 40 21.33 13.99 9.72
C LYS A 40 20.18 14.82 10.29
N TYR A 41 18.96 14.63 9.78
CA TYR A 41 17.75 15.32 10.24
C TYR A 41 16.89 14.51 11.23
N SER A 42 17.39 13.35 11.65
CA SER A 42 16.72 12.39 12.54
C SER A 42 15.35 11.92 11.99
N LEU A 43 15.24 11.75 10.68
CA LEU A 43 14.00 11.35 10.02
C LEU A 43 13.86 9.83 9.92
N VAL A 44 14.95 9.07 10.05
CA VAL A 44 14.98 7.62 9.82
C VAL A 44 15.64 6.88 10.98
N LYS A 45 15.16 5.67 11.26
CA LYS A 45 15.78 4.69 12.15
C LYS A 45 16.34 3.56 11.29
N VAL A 46 17.60 3.17 11.54
CA VAL A 46 18.25 2.05 10.85
C VAL A 46 18.49 0.94 11.86
N ARG A 47 17.96 -0.24 11.58
CA ARG A 47 18.14 -1.44 12.40
C ARG A 47 18.86 -2.51 11.58
N LYS A 48 19.85 -3.15 12.19
CA LYS A 48 20.53 -4.29 11.58
C LYS A 48 19.88 -5.57 12.07
N LYS A 49 19.31 -6.36 11.15
CA LYS A 49 18.76 -7.68 11.43
C LYS A 49 19.61 -8.71 10.68
N GLY A 50 20.57 -9.30 11.38
CA GLY A 50 21.56 -10.21 10.78
C GLY A 50 22.43 -9.51 9.74
N ARG A 51 22.31 -9.92 8.48
CA ARG A 51 23.05 -9.33 7.33
C ARG A 51 22.30 -8.20 6.61
N VAL A 52 21.04 -7.94 6.98
CA VAL A 52 20.17 -6.98 6.30
C VAL A 52 20.02 -5.71 7.14
N PHE A 53 20.09 -4.55 6.48
CA PHE A 53 19.75 -3.25 7.07
C PHE A 53 18.30 -2.93 6.77
N LEU A 54 17.49 -2.81 7.82
CA LEU A 54 16.10 -2.38 7.79
C LEU A 54 16.02 -0.90 8.13
N ILE A 55 15.34 -0.15 7.28
CA ILE A 55 15.28 1.30 7.28
C ILE A 55 13.81 1.67 7.44
N SER A 56 13.48 2.37 8.51
CA SER A 56 12.11 2.83 8.78
C SER A 56 12.10 4.31 9.12
N LEU A 57 10.97 4.96 8.86
CA LEU A 57 10.81 6.35 9.29
C LEU A 57 10.76 6.41 10.83
N SER A 58 11.42 7.42 11.38
CA SER A 58 11.20 7.84 12.78
C SER A 58 9.82 8.49 12.91
N GLU A 59 9.38 8.77 14.14
CA GLU A 59 8.14 9.54 14.38
C GLU A 59 8.14 10.90 13.66
N LYS A 60 9.29 11.59 13.67
CA LYS A 60 9.47 12.86 12.96
C LYS A 60 9.37 12.67 11.44
N GLY A 61 10.05 11.66 10.90
CA GLY A 61 9.98 11.32 9.47
C GLY A 61 8.58 10.93 9.02
N PHE A 62 7.86 10.21 9.87
CA PHE A 62 6.47 9.83 9.63
C PHE A 62 5.53 11.05 9.65
N GLY A 63 5.76 12.01 10.54
CA GLY A 63 5.06 13.29 10.53
C GLY A 63 5.25 14.06 9.22
N VAL A 64 6.47 14.07 8.69
CA VAL A 64 6.75 14.66 7.36
C VAL A 64 6.01 13.90 6.26
N TYR A 65 6.09 12.56 6.27
CA TYR A 65 5.40 11.71 5.30
C TYR A 65 3.89 11.96 5.28
N ARG A 66 3.24 12.04 6.45
CA ARG A 66 1.81 12.36 6.55
C ARG A 66 1.46 13.71 5.93
N LYS A 67 2.23 14.75 6.22
CA LYS A 67 2.00 16.08 5.61
C LYS A 67 2.17 16.05 4.10
N ILE A 68 3.17 15.31 3.58
CA ILE A 68 3.32 15.12 2.13
C ILE A 68 2.09 14.43 1.55
N ARG A 69 1.59 13.38 2.21
CA ARG A 69 0.40 12.65 1.80
C ARG A 69 -0.84 13.55 1.77
N GLU A 70 -1.11 14.27 2.86
CA GLU A 70 -2.19 15.26 2.96
C GLU A 70 -2.11 16.32 1.84
N MET A 71 -0.91 16.86 1.58
CA MET A 71 -0.72 17.82 0.49
C MET A 71 -1.02 17.21 -0.89
N ARG A 72 -0.65 15.96 -1.14
CA ARG A 72 -0.94 15.28 -2.41
C ARG A 72 -2.43 14.98 -2.57
N GLU A 73 -3.12 14.64 -1.48
CA GLU A 73 -4.58 14.48 -1.45
C GLU A 73 -5.28 15.81 -1.77
N LEU A 74 -4.86 16.93 -1.16
CA LEU A 74 -5.41 18.27 -1.43
C LEU A 74 -5.23 18.73 -2.88
N ILE A 75 -4.11 18.37 -3.52
CA ILE A 75 -3.81 18.72 -4.92
C ILE A 75 -4.48 17.73 -5.89
N GLY A 76 -5.18 16.70 -5.39
CA GLY A 76 -5.85 15.69 -6.22
C GLY A 76 -4.88 14.71 -6.90
N LEU A 77 -3.60 14.67 -6.49
CA LEU A 77 -2.59 13.75 -7.02
C LEU A 77 -2.86 12.30 -6.62
N ASP A 78 -3.62 12.08 -5.55
CA ASP A 78 -4.00 10.76 -5.03
C ASP A 78 -5.49 10.40 -5.25
N ALA A 79 -6.23 11.18 -6.04
CA ALA A 79 -7.67 10.98 -6.30
C ALA A 79 -8.02 9.58 -6.87
N ARG A 80 -7.05 8.87 -7.46
CA ARG A 80 -7.23 7.49 -7.93
C ARG A 80 -7.36 6.47 -6.79
N LEU A 81 -6.76 6.71 -5.62
CA LEU A 81 -6.86 5.83 -4.47
C LEU A 81 -8.17 6.06 -3.70
N VAL A 82 -8.66 7.30 -3.66
CA VAL A 82 -9.95 7.65 -3.04
C VAL A 82 -11.11 7.07 -3.84
N GLN A 83 -11.10 7.16 -5.17
CA GLN A 83 -12.12 6.50 -6.01
C GLN A 83 -12.11 4.97 -5.88
N GLN A 84 -10.95 4.35 -5.63
CA GLN A 84 -10.88 2.91 -5.37
C GLN A 84 -11.41 2.55 -3.98
N ALA A 85 -11.14 3.36 -2.95
CA ALA A 85 -11.68 3.17 -1.61
C ALA A 85 -13.20 3.39 -1.55
N GLU A 86 -13.73 4.39 -2.26
CA GLU A 86 -15.17 4.65 -2.39
C GLU A 86 -15.86 3.52 -3.18
N ASN A 87 -15.25 3.02 -4.26
CA ASN A 87 -15.78 1.86 -4.99
C ASN A 87 -15.73 0.56 -4.18
N THR A 88 -14.80 0.43 -3.22
CA THR A 88 -14.72 -0.77 -2.35
C THR A 88 -15.66 -0.65 -1.14
N ALA A 89 -15.86 0.56 -0.61
CA ALA A 89 -16.82 0.82 0.46
C ALA A 89 -18.28 0.76 -0.04
N SER A 90 -18.54 1.16 -1.29
CA SER A 90 -19.86 1.03 -1.92
C SER A 90 -20.19 -0.40 -2.37
N ALA A 91 -19.22 -1.34 -2.31
CA ALA A 91 -19.44 -2.75 -2.60
C ALA A 91 -19.83 -3.59 -1.36
N LEU A 92 -19.97 -2.95 -0.19
CA LEU A 92 -20.43 -3.58 1.06
C LEU A 92 -21.89 -3.25 1.37
N GLU A 93 -22.73 -3.05 0.35
CA GLU A 93 -24.16 -3.23 0.59
C GLU A 93 -24.42 -4.73 0.83
N PRO A 94 -25.07 -5.12 1.94
CA PRO A 94 -25.50 -6.49 2.14
C PRO A 94 -26.60 -6.76 1.10
N VAL A 95 -26.22 -7.43 0.01
CA VAL A 95 -27.17 -7.95 -0.97
C VAL A 95 -28.13 -8.86 -0.21
N ALA A 96 -29.35 -8.38 0.01
CA ALA A 96 -30.46 -9.17 0.52
C ALA A 96 -30.61 -10.42 -0.37
N PRO A 97 -30.93 -11.60 0.19
CA PRO A 97 -31.04 -12.83 -0.57
C PRO A 97 -32.36 -12.80 -1.35
N GLY A 98 -32.38 -12.06 -2.45
CA GLY A 98 -33.50 -11.95 -3.38
C GLY A 98 -33.03 -12.39 -4.75
N ALA A 99 -33.29 -13.65 -5.10
CA ALA A 99 -33.38 -14.22 -6.45
C ALA A 99 -32.58 -13.47 -7.54
N GLY A 100 -31.27 -13.37 -7.38
CA GLY A 100 -30.37 -12.86 -8.41
C GLY A 100 -30.16 -13.95 -9.45
N ALA A 101 -30.93 -13.91 -10.54
CA ALA A 101 -30.70 -14.76 -11.70
C ALA A 101 -29.23 -14.69 -12.12
N VAL A 102 -28.63 -15.85 -12.38
CA VAL A 102 -27.24 -15.96 -12.85
C VAL A 102 -27.08 -15.06 -14.09
N PRO A 103 -26.07 -14.17 -14.12
CA PRO A 103 -25.83 -13.34 -15.29
C PRO A 103 -25.76 -14.19 -16.57
N SER A 104 -26.34 -13.71 -17.67
CA SER A 104 -26.51 -14.50 -18.90
C SER A 104 -25.21 -15.09 -19.47
N PHE A 105 -24.07 -14.43 -19.25
CA PHE A 105 -22.75 -14.92 -19.65
C PHE A 105 -22.20 -16.08 -18.81
N LEU A 106 -22.85 -16.37 -17.67
CA LEU A 106 -22.53 -17.46 -16.76
C LEU A 106 -23.55 -18.61 -16.86
N ALA A 107 -24.64 -18.42 -17.62
CA ALA A 107 -25.63 -19.45 -17.86
C ALA A 107 -24.99 -20.64 -18.60
N GLY A 108 -25.02 -21.82 -18.00
CA GLY A 108 -24.44 -23.05 -18.57
C GLY A 108 -22.95 -23.28 -18.26
N ASN A 109 -22.34 -22.50 -17.37
CA ASN A 109 -20.95 -22.76 -16.94
C ASN A 109 -20.89 -23.97 -15.99
N PRO A 110 -20.23 -25.08 -16.36
CA PRO A 110 -20.19 -26.30 -15.55
C PRO A 110 -19.48 -26.12 -14.19
N TRP A 111 -18.62 -25.11 -14.06
CA TRP A 111 -17.93 -24.82 -12.80
C TRP A 111 -18.85 -24.25 -11.71
N LEU A 112 -19.97 -23.62 -12.08
CA LEU A 112 -20.90 -23.06 -11.09
C LEU A 112 -21.57 -24.17 -10.27
N GLU A 113 -21.92 -25.30 -10.89
CA GLU A 113 -22.47 -26.46 -10.18
C GLU A 113 -21.44 -27.05 -9.21
N VAL A 114 -20.18 -27.17 -9.65
CA VAL A 114 -19.07 -27.68 -8.81
C VAL A 114 -18.85 -26.77 -7.60
N LEU A 115 -18.84 -25.44 -7.81
CA LEU A 115 -18.69 -24.46 -6.74
C LEU A 115 -19.89 -24.47 -5.79
N ALA A 116 -21.11 -24.56 -6.32
CA ALA A 116 -22.33 -24.65 -5.52
C ALA A 116 -22.37 -25.96 -4.68
N LYS A 117 -21.90 -27.08 -5.24
CA LYS A 117 -21.81 -28.36 -4.53
C LYS A 117 -20.79 -28.29 -3.39
N ARG A 118 -19.58 -27.80 -3.66
CA ARG A 118 -18.56 -27.59 -2.62
C ARG A 118 -18.99 -26.62 -1.53
N GLY A 119 -19.70 -25.56 -1.92
CA GLY A 119 -20.26 -24.59 -0.97
C GLY A 119 -21.26 -25.24 -0.01
N ARG A 120 -22.18 -26.06 -0.53
CA ARG A 120 -23.17 -26.81 0.25
C ARG A 120 -22.53 -27.83 1.20
N GLU A 121 -21.57 -28.61 0.71
CA GLU A 121 -20.81 -29.57 1.53
C GLU A 121 -20.09 -28.88 2.69
N ARG A 122 -19.56 -27.66 2.47
CA ARG A 122 -18.89 -26.88 3.51
C ARG A 122 -19.85 -26.28 4.55
N LEU A 123 -21.10 -26.06 4.15
CA LEU A 123 -22.16 -25.54 5.01
C LEU A 123 -23.04 -26.64 5.65
N GLY A 124 -22.80 -27.91 5.32
CA GLY A 124 -23.53 -29.06 5.86
C GLY A 124 -24.99 -29.15 5.37
N LEU A 125 -25.28 -28.62 4.18
CA LEU A 125 -26.61 -28.63 3.53
C LEU A 125 -26.71 -29.69 2.45
#